data_AF-A0A4Y7ZPH5-F1
#
_entry.id   AF-A0A4Y7ZPH5-F1
#
_cell.length_a   1.000
_cell.length_b   1.000
_cell.length_c   1.000
_cell.angle_alpha   90.00
_cell.angle_beta   90.00
_cell.angle_gamma   90.00
#
_symmetry.space_group_name_H-M   'P 1'
#
loop_
_entity.id
_entity.type
_entity.pdbx_description
1 polymer ?
#
loop_
_entity_poly.entity_id
_entity_poly.type
_entity_poly.pdbx_seq_one_letter_code
_entity_poly.pdbx_strand_id
1 'polypeptide(L)' 'MPIKKSGNFDLSGVIMARAKKKLQTFLSSDEITKTEIIFQDEILSFKAEQSILDKISTEFPKPPKSK' A
#
# COMPACT_ATOMS: atom_id res chain seq x y z
N MET A 1 -26.01 23.40 -15.98
CA MET A 1 -24.75 22.88 -16.55
C MET A 1 -24.10 21.97 -15.52
N PRO A 2 -23.83 20.68 -15.80
CA PRO A 2 -23.15 19.82 -14.84
C PRO A 2 -21.65 20.18 -14.85
N ILE A 3 -21.14 20.60 -13.70
CA ILE A 3 -19.73 20.89 -13.49
C ILE A 3 -19.02 19.54 -13.43
N LYS A 4 -18.43 19.11 -14.56
CA LYS A 4 -17.54 17.96 -14.58
C LYS A 4 -16.29 18.33 -13.78
N LYS A 5 -16.28 18.05 -12.47
CA LYS A 5 -15.06 18.04 -11.67
C LYS A 5 -14.22 16.85 -12.12
N SER A 6 -13.44 17.01 -13.18
CA SER A 6 -12.29 16.15 -13.47
C SER A 6 -11.20 16.47 -12.44
N GLY A 7 -11.46 16.10 -11.18
CA GLY A 7 -10.40 16.04 -10.19
C GLY A 7 -9.44 14.95 -10.63
N ASN A 8 -8.18 15.30 -10.81
CA ASN A 8 -7.10 14.35 -11.02
C ASN A 8 -7.03 13.44 -9.78
N PHE A 9 -7.83 12.38 -9.78
CA PHE A 9 -7.89 11.43 -8.68
C PHE A 9 -6.60 10.62 -8.74
N ASP A 10 -5.60 11.05 -7.96
CA ASP A 10 -4.34 10.36 -7.81
C ASP A 10 -4.57 9.08 -6.99
N LEU A 11 -5.10 8.07 -7.68
CA LEU A 11 -5.40 6.75 -7.13
C LEU A 11 -4.13 6.14 -6.52
N SER A 12 -2.98 6.33 -7.16
CA SER A 12 -1.66 5.90 -6.68
C SER A 12 -1.32 6.54 -5.33
N GLY A 13 -1.42 7.87 -5.23
CA GLY A 13 -1.13 8.59 -3.98
C GLY A 13 -2.08 8.19 -2.84
N VAL A 14 -3.37 8.01 -3.14
CA VAL A 14 -4.37 7.55 -2.16
C VAL A 14 -4.08 6.13 -1.69
N ILE A 15 -3.76 5.21 -2.61
CA ILE A 15 -3.43 3.82 -2.28
C ILE A 15 -2.14 3.76 -1.45
N MET A 16 -1.08 4.46 -1.86
CA MET A 16 0.17 4.52 -1.10
C MET A 16 -0.03 5.09 0.30
N ALA A 17 -0.78 6.18 0.44
CA ALA A 17 -1.08 6.79 1.74
C ALA A 17 -1.87 5.83 2.64
N ARG A 18 -2.85 5.11 2.08
CA ARG A 18 -3.66 4.14 2.81
C ARG A 18 -2.85 2.91 3.22
N ALA A 19 -1.96 2.44 2.34
CA ALA A 19 -1.01 1.37 2.62
C ALA A 19 -0.05 1.77 3.75
N LYS A 20 0.56 2.96 3.65
CA LYS A 20 1.46 3.50 4.67
C LYS A 20 0.76 3.68 6.03
N LYS A 21 -0.48 4.16 6.04
CA LYS A 21 -1.27 4.30 7.27
C LYS A 21 -1.61 2.95 7.90
N LYS A 22 -1.93 1.94 7.07
CA LYS A 22 -2.10 0.57 7.56
C LYS A 22 -0.78 0.06 8.15
N LEU A 23 0.34 0.18 7.42
CA LEU A 23 1.68 -0.18 7.87
C LEU A 23 2.02 0.47 9.22
N GLN A 24 1.70 1.75 9.42
CA GLN A 24 1.85 2.47 10.70
C GLN A 24 1.06 1.89 11.88
N THR A 25 0.03 1.08 11.63
CA THR A 25 -0.77 0.48 12.69
C THR A 25 -0.10 -0.76 13.27
N PHE A 26 0.75 -1.44 12.49
CA PHE A 26 1.32 -2.74 12.86
C PHE A 26 2.85 -2.83 12.77
N LEU A 27 3.51 -1.92 12.05
CA LEU A 27 4.96 -1.77 12.00
C LEU A 27 5.40 -0.58 12.85
N SER A 28 6.58 -0.72 13.45
CA SER A 28 7.23 0.39 14.15
C SER A 28 7.75 1.44 13.15
N SER A 29 7.93 2.69 13.56
CA SER A 29 8.45 3.76 12.68
C SER A 29 9.75 3.38 11.96
N ASP A 30 10.64 2.62 12.61
CA ASP A 30 11.88 2.09 12.03
C ASP A 30 11.66 0.98 10.98
N GLU A 31 10.63 0.17 11.15
CA GLU A 31 10.28 -0.88 10.18
C GLU A 31 9.65 -0.25 8.92
N ILE A 32 8.92 0.85 9.10
CA ILE A 32 8.27 1.57 8.00
C ILE A 32 9.28 2.31 7.14
N THR A 33 10.31 2.92 7.74
CA THR A 33 11.40 3.55 6.99
C THR A 33 12.23 2.53 6.22
N LYS A 34 12.30 1.28 6.71
CA LYS A 34 12.92 0.14 6.01
C LYS A 34 11.98 -0.54 5.00
N THR A 35 10.75 -0.07 4.86
CA THR A 35 9.75 -0.63 3.92
C THR A 35 9.57 0.30 2.74
N GLU A 36 9.99 -0.16 1.56
CA GLU A 36 9.73 0.48 0.28
C GLU A 36 8.35 0.05 -0.23
N ILE A 37 7.45 1.00 -0.43
CA ILE A 37 6.13 0.77 -1.02
C ILE A 37 6.21 1.15 -2.50
N ILE A 38 6.04 0.17 -3.37
CA ILE A 38 6.09 0.33 -4.82
C ILE A 38 4.66 0.13 -5.34
N PHE A 39 4.12 1.12 -6.05
CA PHE A 39 2.83 0.98 -6.72
C PHE A 39 3.08 1.10 -8.22
N GLN A 40 2.95 -0.01 -8.93
CA GLN A 40 3.27 -0.11 -10.35
C GLN A 40 2.26 -1.04 -11.01
N ASP A 41 1.76 -0.68 -12.20
CA ASP A 41 0.76 -1.46 -12.94
C ASP A 41 -0.49 -1.83 -12.12
N GLU A 42 -0.99 -0.88 -11.31
CA GLU A 42 -2.11 -1.08 -10.37
C GLU A 42 -1.84 -2.10 -9.24
N ILE A 43 -0.61 -2.61 -9.15
CA ILE A 43 -0.17 -3.57 -8.15
C ILE A 43 0.63 -2.86 -7.07
N LEU A 44 0.21 -3.06 -5.82
CA LEU A 44 0.92 -2.61 -4.64
C LEU A 44 1.91 -3.69 -4.21
N SER A 45 3.20 -3.41 -4.37
CA SER A 45 4.32 -4.24 -3.95
C SER A 45 5.01 -3.63 -2.73
N PHE A 46 5.48 -4.49 -1.83
CA PHE A 46 6.22 -4.08 -0.64
C PHE A 46 7.61 -4.71 -0.70
N LYS A 47 8.64 -3.92 -0.41
CA LYS A 47 10.02 -4.36 -0.34
C LYS A 47 10.57 -3.98 1.03
N ALA A 48 10.80 -4.98 1.87
CA ALA A 48 11.30 -4.82 3.22
C ALA A 48 12.08 -6.09 3.62
N GLU A 49 12.63 -6.10 4.84
CA GLU A 49 13.17 -7.33 5.44
C GLU A 49 12.09 -8.41 5.52
N GLN A 50 12.50 -9.68 5.43
CA GLN A 50 11.60 -10.84 5.45
C GLN A 50 10.66 -10.81 6.66
N SER A 51 11.17 -10.46 7.85
CA SER A 51 10.39 -10.31 9.09
C SER A 51 9.25 -9.29 8.97
N ILE A 52 9.47 -8.21 8.21
CA ILE A 52 8.46 -7.18 7.97
C ILE A 52 7.47 -7.67 6.90
N LEU A 53 7.94 -8.33 5.84
CA LEU A 53 7.09 -8.92 4.82
C LEU A 53 6.17 -10.00 5.39
N ASP A 54 6.62 -10.81 6.35
CA ASP A 54 5.79 -11.81 7.01
C ASP A 54 4.68 -11.17 7.87
N LYS A 55 4.99 -10.08 8.59
CA LYS A 55 3.98 -9.28 9.30
C LYS A 55 2.96 -8.67 8.33
N ILE A 56 3.44 -8.06 7.24
CA ILE A 56 2.59 -7.48 6.20
C ILE A 56 1.72 -8.57 5.57
N SER A 57 2.27 -9.74 5.25
CA SER A 57 1.52 -10.84 4.63
C SER A 57 0.49 -11.46 5.57
N THR A 58 0.63 -11.28 6.89
CA THR A 58 -0.36 -11.68 7.90
C THR A 58 -1.53 -10.69 7.94
N GLU A 59 -1.26 -9.38 7.88
CA GLU A 59 -2.26 -8.31 7.99
C GLU A 59 -2.89 -7.86 6.65
N PHE A 60 -2.17 -8.08 5.55
CA PHE A 60 -2.65 -7.96 4.17
C PHE A 60 -2.79 -9.38 3.62
N PRO A 61 -3.95 -10.03 3.80
CA PRO A 61 -4.23 -11.27 3.10
C PRO A 61 -4.04 -10.99 1.61
N LYS A 62 -3.16 -11.79 0.98
CA LYS A 62 -2.92 -11.70 -0.47
C LYS A 62 -4.27 -11.70 -1.18
N PRO A 63 -4.46 -10.86 -2.22
CA PRO A 63 -5.67 -10.91 -3.00
C PRO A 63 -5.91 -12.38 -3.41
N PRO A 64 -7.16 -12.87 -3.34
CA PRO A 64 -7.47 -14.24 -3.72
C PRO A 64 -6.90 -14.44 -5.11
N LYS A 65 -6.03 -15.45 -5.27
CA LYS A 65 -5.52 -15.84 -6.59
C LYS A 65 -6.77 -16.04 -7.46
N SER A 66 -7.00 -15.13 -8.40
CA SER A 66 -8.03 -15.33 -9.41
C SER A 66 -7.63 -16.61 -10.15
N LYS A 67 -8.46 -17.63 -9.99
CA LYS A 67 -8.30 -18.96 -10.55
C LYS A 67 -8.88 -18.99 -11.95
#